data_AF-A0A9W8I2T0-F1
#
_entry.id   AF-A0A9W8I2T0-F1
#
_cell.length_a   1.000
_cell.length_b   1.000
_cell.length_c   1.000
_cell.angle_alpha   90.00
_cell.angle_beta   90.00
_cell.angle_gamma   90.00
#
_symmetry.space_group_name_H-M   'P 1'
#
loop_
_entity.id
_entity.type
_entity.pdbx_description
1 polymer ?
#
loop_
_entity_poly.entity_id
_entity_poly.type
_entity_poly.pdbx_seq_one_letter_code
_entity_poly.pdbx_strand_id
1 'polypeptide(L)'
;MVAEHGSARSAQVMKSRFDSFTRLLLDKEHGGACLQNLRVTGAAAPDLALVAKGVAEIYWECGPHAWDFAAGVVLVLESGGAVFDGAGWWGSNVPQSERIPQPLNIWNRKIVAIRCIPDLPGKPGSGRELQKQLAAELLEIVEDIPYTPDGNQ
;
A
#
# COMPACT_ATOMS: atom_id res chain seq x y z
N MET A 1 -9.21 -5.49 0.66
CA MET A 1 -8.31 -4.34 0.42
C MET A 1 -9.08 -3.05 0.70
N VAL A 2 -8.37 -1.99 1.11
CA VAL A 2 -8.96 -0.64 1.27
C VAL A 2 -8.14 0.39 0.47
N ALA A 3 -8.80 1.39 -0.11
CA ALA A 3 -8.16 2.42 -0.92
C ALA A 3 -8.88 3.78 -0.78
N GLU A 4 -8.16 4.89 -0.97
CA GLU A 4 -8.74 6.24 -0.97
C GLU A 4 -8.49 6.98 -2.32
N HIS A 5 -9.07 8.17 -2.47
CA HIS A 5 -9.03 8.95 -3.70
C HIS A 5 -8.60 10.39 -3.38
N GLY A 6 -7.28 10.61 -3.31
CA GLY A 6 -6.68 11.94 -3.25
C GLY A 6 -7.31 12.94 -4.22
N SER A 7 -7.21 14.23 -3.91
CA SER A 7 -8.07 15.33 -4.41
C SER A 7 -8.11 15.59 -5.92
N ALA A 8 -7.15 15.09 -6.70
CA ALA A 8 -7.13 15.28 -8.15
C ALA A 8 -8.31 14.57 -8.86
N ARG A 9 -8.92 15.26 -9.82
CA ARG A 9 -10.12 14.79 -10.56
C ARG A 9 -9.99 14.91 -12.09
N SER A 10 -8.77 15.02 -12.62
CA SER A 10 -8.58 15.05 -14.08
C SER A 10 -9.01 13.72 -14.71
N ALA A 11 -9.45 13.77 -15.98
CA ALA A 11 -9.92 12.58 -16.70
C ALA A 11 -8.86 11.46 -16.73
N GLN A 12 -7.59 11.82 -16.91
CA GLN A 12 -6.48 10.87 -16.90
C GLN A 12 -6.31 10.19 -15.53
N VAL A 13 -6.33 10.96 -14.44
CA VAL A 13 -6.21 10.41 -13.07
C VAL A 13 -7.37 9.48 -12.76
N MET A 14 -8.59 9.87 -13.10
CA MET A 14 -9.78 9.03 -12.87
C MET A 14 -9.70 7.74 -13.68
N LYS A 15 -9.27 7.80 -14.94
CA LYS A 15 -9.07 6.62 -15.80
C LYS A 15 -8.06 5.65 -15.17
N SER A 16 -6.87 6.10 -14.79
CA SER A 16 -5.85 5.25 -14.16
C SER A 16 -6.36 4.57 -12.87
N ARG A 17 -7.19 5.26 -12.08
CA ARG A 17 -7.81 4.68 -10.87
C ARG A 17 -8.81 3.57 -11.21
N PHE A 18 -9.73 3.83 -12.13
CA PHE A 18 -10.71 2.83 -12.55
C PHE A 18 -10.06 1.63 -13.25
N ASP A 19 -9.01 1.87 -14.05
CA ASP A 19 -8.23 0.79 -14.68
C ASP A 19 -7.56 -0.07 -13.58
N SER A 20 -6.99 0.55 -12.54
CA SER A 20 -6.43 -0.16 -11.38
C SER A 20 -7.50 -0.98 -10.64
N PHE A 21 -8.66 -0.41 -10.32
CA PHE A 21 -9.75 -1.16 -9.66
C PHE A 21 -10.25 -2.32 -10.50
N THR A 22 -10.36 -2.13 -11.81
CA THR A 22 -10.76 -3.19 -12.73
C THR A 22 -9.76 -4.34 -12.64
N ARG A 23 -8.45 -4.07 -12.76
CA ARG A 23 -7.43 -5.13 -12.66
C ARG A 23 -7.37 -5.78 -11.28
N LEU A 24 -7.59 -5.02 -10.21
CA LEU A 24 -7.62 -5.58 -8.86
C LEU A 24 -8.77 -6.60 -8.66
N LEU A 25 -9.90 -6.41 -9.35
CA LEU A 25 -11.08 -7.26 -9.22
C LEU A 25 -11.14 -8.39 -10.26
N LEU A 26 -10.49 -8.22 -11.41
CA LEU A 26 -10.42 -9.26 -12.44
C LEU A 26 -9.71 -10.52 -11.93
N ASP A 27 -10.09 -11.67 -12.49
CA ASP A 27 -9.38 -12.92 -12.24
C ASP A 27 -7.97 -12.90 -12.83
N LYS A 28 -7.14 -13.86 -12.39
CA LYS A 28 -5.74 -13.95 -12.81
C LYS A 28 -5.55 -14.30 -14.29
N GLU A 29 -6.50 -15.00 -14.92
CA GLU A 29 -6.40 -15.35 -16.34
C GLU A 29 -6.52 -14.11 -17.23
N HIS A 30 -7.26 -13.11 -16.76
CA HIS A 30 -7.42 -11.80 -17.42
C HIS A 30 -6.46 -10.73 -16.89
N GLY A 31 -5.36 -11.13 -16.22
CA GLY A 31 -4.32 -10.23 -15.74
C GLY A 31 -4.70 -9.42 -14.50
N GLY A 32 -5.64 -9.92 -13.70
CA GLY A 32 -6.07 -9.29 -12.46
C GLY A 32 -5.57 -9.94 -11.17
N ALA A 33 -5.87 -9.32 -10.03
CA ALA A 33 -5.45 -9.79 -8.69
C ALA A 33 -6.44 -10.77 -8.03
N CYS A 34 -7.66 -10.89 -8.58
CA CYS A 34 -8.76 -11.67 -8.00
C CYS A 34 -9.05 -11.31 -6.54
N LEU A 35 -9.05 -10.01 -6.22
CA LEU A 35 -9.38 -9.58 -4.86
C LEU A 35 -10.85 -9.86 -4.56
N GLN A 36 -11.08 -10.50 -3.41
CA GLN A 36 -12.42 -10.85 -2.97
C GLN A 36 -13.28 -9.61 -2.68
N ASN A 37 -12.68 -8.56 -2.10
CA ASN A 37 -13.39 -7.34 -1.73
C ASN A 37 -12.47 -6.10 -1.73
N LEU A 38 -12.99 -5.01 -2.28
CA LEU A 38 -12.40 -3.66 -2.24
C LEU A 38 -13.32 -2.73 -1.43
N ARG A 39 -12.75 -1.95 -0.52
CA ARG A 39 -13.46 -0.93 0.26
C ARG A 39 -12.86 0.45 -0.03
N VAL A 40 -13.70 1.47 -0.10
CA VAL A 40 -13.29 2.88 -0.23
C VAL A 40 -14.06 3.66 0.81
N THR A 41 -13.40 4.10 1.89
CA THR A 41 -14.08 4.75 3.04
C THR A 41 -13.95 6.28 3.02
N GLY A 42 -12.99 6.81 2.25
CA GLY A 42 -12.78 8.25 2.09
C GLY A 42 -11.83 8.89 3.10
N ALA A 43 -11.05 8.10 3.86
CA ALA A 43 -9.94 8.61 4.66
C ALA A 43 -8.83 7.55 4.87
N ALA A 44 -7.59 7.90 4.51
CA ALA A 44 -6.41 7.04 4.57
C ALA A 44 -6.06 6.55 5.99
N ALA A 45 -6.04 7.44 6.98
CA ALA A 45 -5.63 7.09 8.34
C ALA A 45 -6.52 6.02 9.01
N PRO A 46 -7.87 6.12 9.00
CA PRO A 46 -8.75 5.04 9.46
C PRO A 46 -8.56 3.72 8.71
N ASP A 47 -8.34 3.78 7.39
CA ASP A 47 -8.15 2.59 6.57
C ASP A 47 -6.85 1.85 6.92
N LEU A 48 -5.76 2.59 7.17
CA LEU A 48 -4.51 2.06 7.68
C LEU A 48 -4.67 1.47 9.09
N ALA A 49 -5.51 2.07 9.95
CA ALA A 49 -5.83 1.49 11.25
C ALA A 49 -6.59 0.15 11.13
N LEU A 50 -7.45 0.00 10.11
CA LEU A 50 -8.10 -1.30 9.81
C LEU A 50 -7.08 -2.36 9.35
N VAL A 51 -6.05 -1.95 8.61
CA VAL A 51 -4.93 -2.83 8.24
C VAL A 51 -4.10 -3.23 9.46
N ALA A 52 -3.75 -2.27 10.31
CA ALA A 52 -3.00 -2.54 11.55
C ALA A 52 -3.76 -3.49 12.49
N LYS A 53 -5.10 -3.37 12.55
CA LYS A 53 -5.97 -4.27 13.33
C LYS A 53 -6.16 -5.66 12.68
N GLY A 54 -5.73 -5.85 11.43
CA GLY A 54 -5.93 -7.08 10.66
C GLY A 54 -7.36 -7.28 10.13
N VAL A 55 -8.20 -6.25 10.18
CA VAL A 55 -9.56 -6.27 9.58
C VAL A 55 -9.48 -6.20 8.06
N ALA A 56 -8.49 -5.45 7.55
CA ALA A 56 -8.13 -5.43 6.15
C ALA A 56 -6.72 -5.99 5.95
N GLU A 57 -6.48 -6.61 4.79
CA GLU A 57 -5.18 -7.21 4.50
C GLU A 57 -4.19 -6.23 3.89
N ILE A 58 -4.67 -5.39 2.97
CA ILE A 58 -3.87 -4.49 2.15
C ILE A 58 -4.57 -3.13 2.05
N TYR A 59 -3.79 -2.06 2.18
CA TYR A 59 -4.12 -0.70 1.81
C TYR A 59 -3.30 -0.29 0.58
N TRP A 60 -3.91 0.42 -0.37
CA TRP A 60 -3.17 1.10 -1.44
C TRP A 60 -3.81 2.43 -1.78
N GLU A 61 -2.96 3.42 -2.00
CA GLU A 61 -3.40 4.68 -2.56
C GLU A 61 -2.31 5.34 -3.40
N CYS A 62 -2.76 5.98 -4.49
CA CYS A 62 -1.98 6.92 -5.28
C CYS A 62 -2.55 8.34 -5.16
N GLY A 63 -1.72 9.27 -4.69
CA GLY A 63 -2.03 10.67 -4.49
C GLY A 63 -2.49 11.12 -3.09
N PRO A 64 -2.13 10.51 -1.94
CA PRO A 64 -2.37 11.11 -0.64
C PRO A 64 -1.25 12.07 -0.24
N HIS A 65 -1.56 13.10 0.54
CA HIS A 65 -0.53 13.94 1.14
C HIS A 65 0.07 13.26 2.37
N ALA A 66 1.30 13.63 2.75
CA ALA A 66 2.01 13.02 3.88
C ALA A 66 1.17 12.97 5.17
N TRP A 67 0.40 14.03 5.44
CA TRP A 67 -0.45 14.12 6.63
C TRP A 67 -1.67 13.19 6.61
N ASP A 68 -2.11 12.72 5.44
CA ASP A 68 -3.28 11.84 5.31
C ASP A 68 -2.97 10.43 5.84
N PHE A 69 -1.72 9.97 5.71
CA PHE A 69 -1.32 8.61 6.05
C PHE A 69 -0.26 8.49 7.15
N ALA A 70 0.47 9.56 7.51
CA ALA A 70 1.60 9.49 8.44
C ALA A 70 1.25 8.79 9.76
N ALA A 71 0.13 9.16 10.38
CA ALA A 71 -0.33 8.52 11.62
C ALA A 71 -0.66 7.04 11.43
N GLY A 72 -1.33 6.69 10.32
CA GLY A 72 -1.70 5.31 10.01
C GLY A 72 -0.50 4.42 9.73
N VAL A 73 0.55 4.96 9.09
CA VAL A 73 1.79 4.24 8.84
C VAL A 73 2.44 3.80 10.14
N VAL A 74 2.51 4.67 11.16
CA VAL A 74 3.04 4.30 12.47
C VAL A 74 2.26 3.13 13.06
N LEU A 75 0.93 3.16 13.00
CA LEU A 75 0.10 2.06 13.51
C LEU A 75 0.38 0.73 12.81
N VAL A 76 0.50 0.74 11.49
CA VAL A 76 0.79 -0.47 10.71
C VAL A 76 2.17 -1.01 11.08
N LEU A 77 3.19 -0.15 11.14
CA LEU A 77 4.55 -0.56 11.47
C LEU A 77 4.64 -1.14 12.88
N GLU A 78 4.04 -0.49 13.89
CA GLU A 78 4.04 -0.99 15.27
C GLU A 78 3.23 -2.30 15.44
N SER A 79 2.25 -2.56 14.58
CA SER A 79 1.51 -3.83 14.56
C SER A 79 2.26 -5.00 13.92
N GLY A 80 3.48 -4.80 13.41
CA GLY A 80 4.23 -5.82 12.65
C GLY A 80 3.89 -5.88 11.15
N GLY A 81 3.16 -4.88 10.65
CA GLY A 81 2.88 -4.71 9.23
C GLY A 81 4.05 -4.13 8.45
N ALA A 82 3.86 -4.04 7.13
CA ALA A 82 4.82 -3.46 6.22
C ALA A 82 4.17 -2.30 5.44
N VAL A 83 4.97 -1.28 5.12
CA VAL A 83 4.59 -0.14 4.30
C VAL A 83 5.59 0.02 3.17
N PHE A 84 5.13 0.39 1.98
CA PHE A 84 5.94 0.63 0.80
C PHE A 84 5.55 1.98 0.18
N ASP A 85 6.54 2.78 -0.19
CA ASP A 85 6.36 4.17 -0.64
C ASP A 85 6.65 4.40 -2.14
N GLY A 86 6.73 3.35 -2.96
CA GLY A 86 7.11 3.48 -4.36
C GLY A 86 8.62 3.40 -4.62
N ALA A 87 9.46 3.75 -3.64
CA ALA A 87 10.92 3.73 -3.76
C ALA A 87 11.57 2.62 -2.91
N GLY A 88 10.88 2.12 -1.89
CA GLY A 88 11.17 0.82 -1.29
C GLY A 88 10.39 0.51 0.01
N TRP A 89 10.92 -0.42 0.81
CA TRP A 89 10.17 -1.16 1.84
C TRP A 89 10.47 -0.73 3.27
N TRP A 90 9.42 -0.63 4.09
CA TRP A 90 9.46 -0.26 5.51
C TRP A 90 8.67 -1.25 6.38
N GLY A 91 9.20 -1.62 7.54
CA GLY A 91 8.56 -2.57 8.47
C GLY A 91 9.37 -2.74 9.76
N SER A 92 8.69 -2.98 10.89
CA SER A 92 9.32 -3.17 12.21
C SER A 92 10.27 -4.37 12.26
N ASN A 93 10.04 -5.41 11.44
CA ASN A 93 10.90 -6.58 11.28
C ASN A 93 11.74 -6.59 9.98
N VAL A 94 11.88 -5.44 9.31
CA VAL A 94 12.78 -5.27 8.16
C VAL A 94 14.16 -4.84 8.68
N PRO A 95 15.24 -5.62 8.41
CA PRO A 95 16.59 -5.26 8.80
C PRO A 95 16.95 -3.86 8.33
N GLN A 96 17.74 -3.13 9.11
CA GLN A 96 18.17 -1.77 8.78
C GLN A 96 18.79 -1.67 7.37
N SER A 97 19.46 -2.73 6.90
CA SER A 97 20.09 -2.83 5.59
C SER A 97 19.11 -2.93 4.41
N GLU A 98 17.85 -3.28 4.66
CA GLU A 98 16.83 -3.49 3.61
C GLU A 98 15.81 -2.33 3.53
N ARG A 99 15.89 -1.35 4.43
CA ARG A 99 15.03 -0.15 4.40
C ARG A 99 15.61 0.84 3.38
N ILE A 100 14.92 1.07 2.28
CA ILE A 100 15.32 2.03 1.24
C ILE A 100 14.02 2.67 0.74
N PRO A 101 13.95 4.00 0.53
CA PRO A 101 14.89 5.04 0.98
C PRO A 101 14.91 5.16 2.51
N GLN A 102 15.98 5.74 3.11
CA GLN A 102 16.03 6.12 4.53
C GLN A 102 16.15 7.64 4.72
N PRO A 103 15.21 8.31 5.41
CA PRO A 103 13.96 7.79 6.00
C PRO A 103 12.87 7.44 4.96
N LEU A 104 11.74 6.86 5.39
CA LEU A 104 10.55 6.62 4.56
C LEU A 104 10.25 7.91 3.82
N ASN A 105 10.16 7.83 2.50
CA ASN A 105 9.90 9.02 1.71
C ASN A 105 8.41 9.33 1.77
N ILE A 106 7.99 10.01 2.83
CA ILE A 106 6.60 10.47 3.03
C ILE A 106 6.16 11.49 1.97
N TRP A 107 7.09 12.01 1.17
CA TRP A 107 6.78 12.87 0.02
C TRP A 107 6.38 12.07 -1.21
N ASN A 108 6.64 10.75 -1.22
CA ASN A 108 6.07 9.89 -2.22
C ASN A 108 4.57 9.72 -1.97
N ARG A 109 3.80 9.89 -3.05
CA ARG A 109 2.34 9.79 -3.01
C ARG A 109 1.85 8.43 -3.48
N LYS A 110 2.65 7.36 -3.38
CA LYS A 110 2.22 5.98 -3.64
C LYS A 110 2.47 5.19 -2.38
N ILE A 111 1.41 4.86 -1.65
CA ILE A 111 1.52 4.13 -0.39
C ILE A 111 0.82 2.79 -0.52
N VAL A 112 1.53 1.72 -0.19
CA VAL A 112 0.97 0.38 0.02
C VAL A 112 1.25 -0.02 1.46
N ALA A 113 0.25 -0.52 2.16
CA ALA A 113 0.44 -1.08 3.49
C ALA A 113 -0.16 -2.48 3.58
N ILE A 114 0.53 -3.39 4.25
CA ILE A 114 0.11 -4.78 4.42
C ILE A 114 0.13 -5.12 5.91
N ARG A 115 -0.93 -5.77 6.36
CA ARG A 115 -1.05 -6.22 7.76
C ARG A 115 0.09 -7.17 8.13
N CYS A 116 0.27 -7.39 9.43
CA CYS A 116 1.14 -8.46 9.91
C CYS A 116 0.67 -9.84 9.38
N ILE A 117 1.62 -10.63 8.89
CA ILE A 117 1.42 -12.02 8.50
C ILE A 117 2.35 -12.87 9.36
N PRO A 118 1.83 -13.84 10.14
CA PRO A 118 2.67 -14.70 10.97
C PRO A 118 3.46 -15.69 10.12
N ASP A 119 4.62 -16.09 10.63
CA ASP A 119 5.43 -17.13 9.99
C ASP A 119 4.73 -18.50 10.03
N LEU A 120 4.93 -19.28 8.97
CA LEU A 120 4.55 -20.68 8.95
C LEU A 120 5.40 -21.49 9.93
N PRO A 121 4.84 -22.53 10.57
CA PRO A 121 5.60 -23.41 11.47
C PRO A 121 6.86 -23.95 10.80
N GLY A 122 8.02 -23.75 11.44
CA GLY A 122 9.31 -24.20 10.93
C GLY A 122 9.92 -23.37 9.79
N LYS A 123 9.32 -22.21 9.43
CA LYS A 123 9.83 -21.31 8.38
C LYS A 123 9.91 -19.85 8.86
N PRO A 124 10.90 -19.50 9.70
CA PRO A 124 11.10 -18.12 10.15
C PRO A 124 11.27 -17.15 8.97
N GLY A 125 10.60 -16.00 9.02
CA GLY A 125 10.61 -14.97 7.97
C GLY A 125 9.65 -15.20 6.80
N SER A 126 8.91 -16.31 6.76
CA SER A 126 7.96 -16.61 5.68
C SER A 126 6.79 -15.63 5.61
N GLY A 127 6.31 -15.12 6.74
CA GLY A 127 5.25 -14.11 6.76
C GLY A 127 5.70 -12.80 6.13
N ARG A 128 6.95 -12.40 6.40
CA ARG A 128 7.58 -11.21 5.81
C ARG A 128 7.78 -11.35 4.31
N GLU A 129 8.26 -12.51 3.87
CA GLU A 129 8.42 -12.78 2.44
C GLU A 129 7.08 -12.69 1.70
N LEU A 130 6.01 -13.19 2.32
CA LEU A 130 4.67 -13.07 1.75
C LEU A 130 4.18 -11.61 1.71
N GLN A 131 4.45 -10.80 2.74
CA GLN A 131 4.16 -9.35 2.69
C GLN A 131 4.88 -8.69 1.50
N LYS A 132 6.15 -9.05 1.23
CA LYS A 132 6.91 -8.53 0.09
C LYS A 132 6.31 -8.95 -1.25
N GLN A 133 5.95 -10.23 -1.39
CA GLN A 133 5.34 -10.76 -2.60
C GLN A 133 4.01 -10.07 -2.89
N LEU A 134 3.14 -9.95 -1.89
CA LEU A 134 1.82 -9.33 -2.04
C LEU A 134 1.90 -7.87 -2.49
N ALA A 135 2.81 -7.07 -1.94
CA ALA A 135 2.93 -5.69 -2.38
C ALA A 135 3.61 -5.58 -3.75
N ALA A 136 4.58 -6.44 -4.08
CA ALA A 136 5.14 -6.47 -5.43
C ALA A 136 4.07 -6.80 -6.49
N GLU A 137 3.29 -7.86 -6.27
CA GLU A 137 2.16 -8.22 -7.14
C GLU A 137 1.14 -7.08 -7.26
N LEU A 138 0.80 -6.42 -6.15
CA LEU A 138 -0.12 -5.29 -6.16
C LEU A 138 0.41 -4.13 -7.01
N LEU A 139 1.68 -3.79 -6.87
CA LEU A 139 2.32 -2.68 -7.57
C LEU A 139 2.43 -2.90 -9.07
N GLU A 140 2.56 -4.15 -9.51
CA GLU A 140 2.53 -4.53 -10.94
C GLU A 140 1.13 -4.41 -11.54
N ILE A 141 0.09 -4.59 -10.73
CA ILE A 141 -1.31 -4.59 -11.17
C ILE A 141 -1.90 -3.17 -11.24
N VAL A 142 -1.51 -2.30 -10.30
CA VAL A 142 -2.04 -0.94 -10.21
C VAL A 142 -1.29 0.04 -11.10
N GLU A 143 -2.03 0.96 -11.71
CA GLU A 143 -1.45 2.01 -12.54
C GLU A 143 -0.71 3.05 -11.69
N ASP A 144 0.39 3.55 -12.22
CA ASP A 144 1.01 4.75 -11.69
C ASP A 144 0.19 5.98 -12.07
N ILE A 145 0.03 6.88 -11.10
CA ILE A 145 -0.61 8.17 -11.31
C ILE A 145 0.49 9.22 -11.25
N PRO A 146 0.74 9.97 -12.34
CA PRO A 146 1.74 11.02 -12.33
C PRO A 146 1.34 12.07 -11.28
N TYR A 147 2.29 12.43 -10.43
CA TYR A 147 2.11 13.45 -9.41
C TYR A 147 3.34 14.35 -9.35
N THR A 148 3.12 15.60 -8.95
CA THR A 148 4.20 16.52 -8.59
C THR A 148 4.45 16.40 -7.09
N PRO A 149 5.67 16.09 -6.63
CA PRO A 149 5.97 16.01 -5.21
C PRO A 149 5.71 17.35 -4.51
N ASP A 150 4.99 17.30 -3.39
CA ASP A 150 4.85 18.45 -2.52
C ASP A 150 6.21 18.68 -1.84
N GLY A 151 6.75 19.91 -1.90
CA GLY A 151 7.98 20.29 -1.19
C GLY A 151 9.31 20.12 -1.95
N ASN A 152 9.31 19.76 -3.23
CA ASN A 152 10.50 19.86 -4.11
C ASN A 152 10.49 21.16 -4.94
N GLN A 153 10.52 22.31 -4.25
CA GLN A 153 10.93 23.59 -4.83
C GLN A 153 12.21 24.08 -4.14
#